data_AF-A0A6F9EE70-F1
#
_entry.id   AF-A0A6F9EE70-F1
#
_cell.length_a   1.000
_cell.length_b   1.000
_cell.length_c   1.000
_cell.angle_alpha   90.00
_cell.angle_beta   90.00
_cell.angle_gamma   90.00
#
_symmetry.space_group_name_H-M   'P 1'
#
loop_
_entity.id
_entity.type
_entity.pdbx_description
1 polymer ?
#
loop_
_entity_poly.entity_id
_entity_poly.type
_entity_poly.pdbx_seq_one_letter_code
_entity_poly.pdbx_strand_id
1 'polypeptide(L)'
;MVFNGFEAEDFAVFSIPEFEERMEAIRSRVRPKLTALADELAPRLSRETGVSFYPHVAAHARRKVNPPDETWMALSRSPRGYKRYAHFEVGIGAEEVFVRLVIKPEAEDKPEAARWLREHGEEAAALVPSSYLWALHRDGAPDRPWPRLDGGGLKELGVALEKKDSRVGRGPPVRATGPRLGGKRVVSQPRPNCAVGTIPIL
;
A
#
# COMPACT_ATOMS: atom_id res chain seq x y z
N MET A 1 18.98 7.16 -7.68
CA MET A 1 18.02 7.90 -8.53
C MET A 1 17.06 8.64 -7.60
N VAL A 2 16.66 9.86 -7.92
CA VAL A 2 15.67 10.62 -7.12
C VAL A 2 14.27 10.35 -7.68
N PHE A 3 13.29 10.09 -6.81
CA PHE A 3 11.90 9.94 -7.23
C PHE A 3 11.26 11.30 -7.52
N ASN A 4 10.73 11.48 -8.74
CA ASN A 4 10.10 12.72 -9.21
C ASN A 4 8.59 12.56 -9.53
N GLY A 5 7.99 11.44 -9.09
CA GLY A 5 6.60 11.10 -9.41
C GLY A 5 6.48 10.09 -10.56
N PHE A 6 5.30 9.49 -10.64
CA PHE A 6 4.88 8.67 -11.77
C PHE A 6 4.33 9.55 -12.91
N GLU A 7 4.66 9.17 -14.13
CA GLU A 7 4.26 9.81 -15.39
C GLU A 7 3.22 8.95 -16.10
N ALA A 8 2.53 9.51 -17.10
CA ALA A 8 1.44 8.85 -17.81
C ALA A 8 1.85 7.48 -18.39
N GLU A 9 3.07 7.37 -18.88
CA GLU A 9 3.62 6.16 -19.46
C GLU A 9 3.90 5.07 -18.41
N ASP A 10 4.07 5.42 -17.13
CA ASP A 10 4.18 4.43 -16.05
C ASP A 10 2.84 3.72 -15.82
N PHE A 11 1.72 4.44 -16.01
CA PHE A 11 0.37 3.87 -15.97
C PHE A 11 0.08 3.04 -17.22
N ALA A 12 0.56 3.48 -18.39
CA ALA A 12 0.37 2.78 -19.66
C ALA A 12 0.99 1.36 -19.67
N VAL A 13 1.99 1.10 -18.82
CA VAL A 13 2.55 -0.25 -18.61
C VAL A 13 1.46 -1.28 -18.31
N PHE A 14 0.44 -0.92 -17.54
CA PHE A 14 -0.62 -1.85 -17.13
C PHE A 14 -1.64 -2.16 -18.22
N SER A 15 -1.56 -1.48 -19.37
CA SER A 15 -2.37 -1.78 -20.56
C SER A 15 -1.73 -2.82 -21.48
N ILE A 16 -0.47 -3.20 -21.27
CA ILE A 16 0.23 -4.25 -22.05
C ILE A 16 -0.39 -5.61 -21.73
N PRO A 17 -1.04 -6.31 -22.67
CA PRO A 17 -1.74 -7.56 -22.36
C PRO A 17 -0.80 -8.75 -22.10
N GLU A 18 0.36 -8.79 -22.76
CA GLU A 18 1.31 -9.91 -22.71
C GLU A 18 2.09 -9.93 -21.40
N PHE A 19 2.20 -11.12 -20.79
CA PHE A 19 2.83 -11.30 -19.49
C PHE A 19 4.30 -10.83 -19.47
N GLU A 20 5.12 -11.36 -20.37
CA GLU A 20 6.55 -11.08 -20.42
C GLU A 20 6.81 -9.61 -20.76
N GLU A 21 6.07 -9.05 -21.71
CA GLU A 21 6.20 -7.65 -22.12
C GLU A 21 5.82 -6.69 -20.97
N ARG A 22 4.71 -6.96 -20.27
CA ARG A 22 4.34 -6.15 -19.10
C ARG A 22 5.39 -6.26 -17.99
N MET A 23 5.90 -7.46 -17.73
CA MET A 23 6.91 -7.68 -16.69
C MET A 23 8.22 -6.95 -16.99
N GLU A 24 8.65 -6.94 -18.26
CA GLU A 24 9.84 -6.19 -18.67
C GLU A 24 9.62 -4.67 -18.58
N ALA A 25 8.45 -4.18 -18.99
CA ALA A 25 8.08 -2.77 -18.83
C ALA A 25 8.01 -2.35 -17.34
N ILE A 26 7.45 -3.20 -16.46
CA ILE A 26 7.47 -2.97 -15.00
C ILE A 26 8.92 -2.92 -14.50
N ARG A 27 9.78 -3.85 -14.94
CA ARG A 27 11.16 -3.96 -14.47
C ARG A 27 12.02 -2.77 -14.91
N SER A 28 11.89 -2.36 -16.16
CA SER A 28 12.72 -1.31 -16.76
C SER A 28 12.24 0.10 -16.39
N ARG A 29 10.92 0.32 -16.28
CA ARG A 29 10.34 1.65 -16.08
C ARG A 29 9.87 1.93 -14.66
N VAL A 30 9.05 1.03 -14.10
CA VAL A 30 8.31 1.30 -12.84
C VAL A 30 9.17 0.95 -11.62
N ARG A 31 9.87 -0.19 -11.65
CA ARG A 31 10.66 -0.72 -10.54
C ARG A 31 11.77 0.23 -10.07
N PRO A 32 12.51 0.95 -10.95
CA PRO A 32 13.50 1.94 -10.50
C PRO A 32 12.88 3.08 -9.69
N LYS A 33 11.70 3.57 -10.10
CA LYS A 33 10.95 4.63 -9.39
C LYS A 33 10.47 4.14 -8.01
N LEU A 34 9.93 2.92 -7.95
CA LEU A 34 9.52 2.28 -6.70
C LEU A 34 10.70 2.03 -5.75
N THR A 35 11.86 1.62 -6.28
CA THR A 35 13.09 1.40 -5.48
C THR A 35 13.58 2.72 -4.89
N ALA A 36 13.68 3.77 -5.72
CA ALA A 36 14.08 5.10 -5.26
C ALA A 36 13.15 5.64 -4.17
N LEU A 37 11.84 5.45 -4.33
CA LEU A 37 10.85 5.86 -3.33
C LEU A 37 11.02 5.08 -2.00
N ALA A 38 11.26 3.77 -2.07
CA ALA A 38 11.44 2.94 -0.89
C ALA A 38 12.72 3.32 -0.12
N ASP A 39 13.82 3.54 -0.84
CA ASP A 39 15.10 3.96 -0.26
C ASP A 39 15.03 5.35 0.39
N GLU A 40 14.18 6.24 -0.13
CA GLU A 40 13.92 7.57 0.45
C GLU A 40 13.05 7.48 1.72
N LEU A 41 11.99 6.67 1.70
CA LEU A 41 11.02 6.60 2.79
C LEU A 41 11.48 5.74 3.98
N ALA A 42 12.24 4.66 3.74
CA ALA A 42 12.64 3.73 4.80
C ALA A 42 13.44 4.40 5.94
N PRO A 43 14.48 5.22 5.67
CA PRO A 43 15.23 5.89 6.73
C PRO A 43 14.38 6.94 7.47
N ARG A 44 13.47 7.60 6.76
CA ARG A 44 12.58 8.61 7.35
C ARG A 44 11.61 7.97 8.33
N LEU A 45 10.88 6.95 7.89
CA LEU A 45 9.93 6.25 8.74
C LEU A 45 10.63 5.60 9.95
N SER A 46 11.86 5.11 9.75
CA SER A 46 12.64 4.55 10.86
C SER A 46 12.97 5.57 11.94
N ARG A 47 13.33 6.81 11.55
CA ARG A 47 13.60 7.88 12.52
C ARG A 47 12.34 8.34 13.26
N GLU A 48 11.23 8.46 12.54
CA GLU A 48 9.97 8.97 13.10
C GLU A 48 9.31 7.99 14.06
N THR A 49 9.43 6.68 13.79
CA THR A 49 8.80 5.63 14.60
C THR A 49 9.72 5.00 15.63
N GLY A 50 11.04 5.17 15.49
CA GLY A 50 12.04 4.44 16.28
C GLY A 50 12.18 2.95 15.90
N VAL A 51 11.47 2.47 14.87
CA VAL A 51 11.51 1.08 14.39
C VAL A 51 12.28 1.01 13.08
N SER A 52 13.24 0.10 12.94
CA SER A 52 13.97 -0.06 11.67
C SER A 52 13.05 -0.59 10.57
N PHE A 53 12.87 0.19 9.51
CA PHE A 53 12.19 -0.20 8.28
C PHE A 53 13.20 -0.49 7.16
N TYR A 54 12.93 -1.56 6.41
CA TYR A 54 13.72 -2.01 5.28
C TYR A 54 12.89 -1.93 4.00
N PRO A 55 13.45 -1.40 2.90
CA PRO A 55 12.76 -1.29 1.62
C PRO A 55 12.71 -2.63 0.89
N HIS A 56 11.57 -2.91 0.25
CA HIS A 56 11.33 -4.05 -0.63
C HIS A 56 10.59 -3.58 -1.87
N VAL A 57 10.73 -4.30 -2.99
CA VAL A 57 9.91 -4.06 -4.19
C VAL A 57 9.30 -5.37 -4.65
N ALA A 58 8.03 -5.34 -5.05
CA ALA A 58 7.31 -6.51 -5.52
C ALA A 58 8.01 -7.15 -6.72
N ALA A 59 8.40 -8.42 -6.57
CA ALA A 59 9.09 -9.18 -7.60
C ALA A 59 8.16 -10.04 -8.48
N HIS A 60 6.87 -10.15 -8.13
CA HIS A 60 5.86 -10.94 -8.83
C HIS A 60 6.24 -12.41 -9.12
N ALA A 61 7.20 -12.98 -8.38
CA ALA A 61 7.80 -14.30 -8.66
C ALA A 61 6.84 -15.51 -8.67
N ARG A 62 5.60 -15.33 -8.23
CA ARG A 62 4.56 -16.38 -8.24
C ARG A 62 3.60 -16.29 -9.44
N ARG A 63 3.65 -15.21 -10.23
CA ARG A 63 2.85 -15.04 -11.45
C ARG A 63 3.61 -15.64 -12.62
N LYS A 64 2.91 -16.39 -13.48
CA LYS A 64 3.49 -17.05 -14.68
C LYS A 64 2.67 -16.89 -15.96
N VAL A 65 1.39 -16.54 -15.82
CA VAL A 65 0.43 -16.53 -16.95
C VAL A 65 -0.28 -15.18 -17.00
N ASN A 66 -0.87 -14.75 -15.88
CA ASN A 66 -1.60 -13.48 -15.83
C ASN A 66 -0.67 -12.36 -15.31
N PRO A 67 -0.42 -11.30 -16.10
CA PRO A 67 0.39 -10.19 -15.64
C PRO A 67 -0.25 -9.50 -14.42
N PRO A 68 0.55 -8.84 -13.58
CA PRO A 68 0.02 -8.11 -12.44
C PRO A 68 -0.73 -6.85 -12.90
N ASP A 69 -1.86 -6.56 -12.26
CA ASP A 69 -2.65 -5.34 -12.49
C ASP A 69 -2.10 -4.12 -11.75
N GLU A 70 -1.26 -4.37 -10.74
CA GLU A 70 -0.57 -3.36 -9.94
C GLU A 70 0.82 -3.85 -9.51
N THR A 71 1.74 -2.91 -9.25
CA THR A 71 3.03 -3.18 -8.63
C THR A 71 3.35 -2.15 -7.55
N TRP A 72 4.18 -2.52 -6.58
CA TRP A 72 4.41 -1.69 -5.40
C TRP A 72 5.80 -1.89 -4.80
N MET A 73 6.21 -0.89 -4.02
CA MET A 73 7.25 -1.03 -3.01
C MET A 73 6.61 -1.32 -1.65
N ALA A 74 7.36 -1.96 -0.75
CA ALA A 74 6.93 -2.22 0.62
C ALA A 74 8.01 -1.81 1.65
N LEU A 75 7.58 -1.24 2.77
CA LEU A 75 8.43 -0.97 3.94
C LEU A 75 8.04 -1.94 5.06
N SER A 76 8.98 -2.76 5.50
CA SER A 76 8.75 -3.75 6.54
C SER A 76 9.89 -3.75 7.57
N ARG A 77 9.61 -4.23 8.78
CA ARG A 77 10.60 -4.39 9.85
C ARG A 77 11.63 -5.50 9.64
N SER A 78 11.59 -6.19 8.50
CA SER A 78 12.51 -7.28 8.18
C SER A 78 13.32 -7.01 6.91
N PRO A 79 14.64 -7.22 6.92
CA PRO A 79 15.47 -7.08 5.72
C PRO A 79 15.29 -8.24 4.73
N ARG A 80 14.71 -9.37 5.15
CA ARG A 80 14.63 -10.60 4.32
C ARG A 80 13.32 -10.74 3.54
N GLY A 81 12.36 -9.87 3.77
CA GLY A 81 11.07 -9.88 3.07
C GLY A 81 9.97 -9.27 3.90
N TYR A 82 8.95 -8.75 3.22
CA TYR A 82 7.92 -7.92 3.84
C TYR A 82 6.65 -8.67 4.26
N LYS A 83 6.30 -9.78 3.58
CA LYS A 83 4.98 -10.45 3.74
C LYS A 83 4.74 -11.07 5.11
N ARG A 84 5.80 -11.41 5.84
CA ARG A 84 5.74 -12.03 7.18
C ARG A 84 5.36 -11.05 8.28
N TYR A 85 5.23 -9.76 7.97
CA TYR A 85 4.95 -8.71 8.94
C TYR A 85 3.95 -7.73 8.38
N ALA A 86 3.31 -6.94 9.25
CA ALA A 86 2.64 -5.72 8.85
C ALA A 86 3.64 -4.82 8.09
N HIS A 87 3.21 -4.26 6.95
CA HIS A 87 4.07 -3.44 6.11
C HIS A 87 3.28 -2.33 5.43
N PHE A 88 3.96 -1.23 5.16
CA PHE A 88 3.42 -0.18 4.30
C PHE A 88 3.71 -0.53 2.85
N GLU A 89 2.76 -0.27 1.95
CA GLU A 89 2.95 -0.37 0.51
C GLU A 89 2.68 0.98 -0.14
N VAL A 90 3.52 1.36 -1.10
CA VAL A 90 3.19 2.40 -2.08
C VAL A 90 3.28 1.78 -3.46
N GLY A 91 2.22 1.88 -4.23
CA GLY A 91 2.15 1.24 -5.54
C GLY A 91 1.34 1.99 -6.56
N ILE A 92 1.33 1.43 -7.76
CA ILE A 92 0.74 1.97 -8.97
C ILE A 92 0.05 0.84 -9.74
N GLY A 93 -1.10 1.15 -10.33
CA GLY A 93 -1.81 0.33 -11.33
C GLY A 93 -2.21 1.19 -12.53
N ALA A 94 -3.10 0.69 -13.39
CA ALA A 94 -3.52 1.40 -14.61
C ALA A 94 -4.21 2.75 -14.33
N GLU A 95 -4.96 2.84 -13.24
CA GLU A 95 -5.84 3.98 -12.97
C GLU A 95 -5.39 4.84 -11.79
N GLU A 96 -4.64 4.24 -10.87
CA GLU A 96 -4.40 4.83 -9.56
C GLU A 96 -2.99 4.57 -9.03
N VAL A 97 -2.62 5.42 -8.08
CA VAL A 97 -1.54 5.15 -7.14
C VAL A 97 -2.21 4.82 -5.80
N PHE A 98 -1.53 4.10 -4.94
CA PHE A 98 -2.05 3.80 -3.61
C PHE A 98 -0.95 3.85 -2.56
N VAL A 99 -1.38 4.16 -1.34
CA VAL A 99 -0.60 3.96 -0.11
C VAL A 99 -1.44 3.05 0.78
N ARG A 100 -0.88 1.98 1.33
CA ARG A 100 -1.62 0.98 2.12
C ARG A 100 -0.80 0.56 3.33
N LEU A 101 -1.44 0.33 4.47
CA LEU A 101 -0.91 -0.55 5.51
C LEU A 101 -1.50 -1.93 5.27
N VAL A 102 -0.67 -2.97 5.17
CA VAL A 102 -1.09 -4.34 4.81
C VAL A 102 -0.64 -5.33 5.88
N ILE A 103 -1.58 -6.16 6.34
CA ILE A 103 -1.36 -7.27 7.27
C ILE A 103 -1.87 -8.54 6.58
N LYS A 104 -0.95 -9.39 6.12
CA LYS A 104 -1.28 -10.63 5.38
C LYS A 104 -1.64 -11.77 6.34
N PRO A 105 -2.32 -12.83 5.87
CA PRO A 105 -2.68 -13.98 6.71
C PRO A 105 -1.46 -14.62 7.37
N GLU A 106 -0.33 -14.66 6.67
CA GLU A 106 0.95 -15.19 7.14
C GLU A 106 1.77 -14.22 8.03
N ALA A 107 1.24 -13.05 8.37
CA ALA A 107 1.98 -12.07 9.16
C ALA A 107 2.08 -12.47 10.64
N GLU A 108 3.29 -12.48 11.19
CA GLU A 108 3.59 -12.90 12.57
C GLU A 108 3.02 -11.93 13.61
N ASP A 109 2.92 -10.64 13.28
CA ASP A 109 2.35 -9.58 14.13
C ASP A 109 0.84 -9.41 13.96
N LYS A 110 0.19 -10.18 13.08
CA LYS A 110 -1.26 -10.11 12.89
C LYS A 110 -2.05 -10.32 14.18
N PRO A 111 -1.73 -11.30 15.06
CA PRO A 111 -2.47 -11.49 16.31
C PRO A 111 -2.34 -10.30 17.27
N GLU A 112 -1.16 -9.67 17.31
CA GLU A 112 -0.89 -8.50 18.14
C GLU A 112 -1.64 -7.27 17.60
N ALA A 113 -1.56 -7.02 16.29
CA ALA A 113 -2.27 -5.92 15.64
C ALA A 113 -3.80 -6.07 15.78
N ALA A 114 -4.32 -7.28 15.62
CA ALA A 114 -5.75 -7.58 15.79
C ALA A 114 -6.22 -7.29 17.22
N ARG A 115 -5.44 -7.72 18.22
CA ARG A 115 -5.70 -7.46 19.64
C ARG A 115 -5.68 -5.96 19.94
N TRP A 116 -4.66 -5.25 19.46
CA TRP A 116 -4.53 -3.82 19.69
C TRP A 116 -5.72 -3.05 19.11
N LEU A 117 -6.14 -3.34 17.88
CA LEU A 117 -7.33 -2.71 17.29
C LEU A 117 -8.61 -2.99 18.09
N ARG A 118 -8.76 -4.22 18.62
CA ARG A 118 -9.91 -4.60 19.47
C ARG A 118 -9.94 -3.85 20.79
N GLU A 119 -8.78 -3.60 21.39
CA GLU A 119 -8.66 -2.96 22.70
C GLU A 119 -8.64 -1.42 22.60
N HIS A 120 -8.05 -0.89 21.53
CA HIS A 120 -7.73 0.53 21.33
C HIS A 120 -8.46 1.17 20.14
N GLY A 121 -9.62 0.65 19.71
CA GLY A 121 -10.29 1.16 18.51
C GLY A 121 -10.58 2.66 18.50
N GLU A 122 -10.90 3.28 19.65
CA GLU A 122 -11.09 4.75 19.74
C GLU A 122 -9.79 5.52 19.43
N GLU A 123 -8.67 5.05 19.99
CA GLU A 123 -7.34 5.61 19.76
C GLU A 123 -6.94 5.42 18.29
N ALA A 124 -7.20 4.24 17.74
CA ALA A 124 -6.99 3.96 16.32
C ALA A 124 -7.81 4.89 15.42
N ALA A 125 -9.08 5.16 15.77
CA ALA A 125 -9.97 6.03 15.01
C ALA A 125 -9.50 7.49 15.02
N ALA A 126 -8.92 7.95 16.14
CA ALA A 126 -8.34 9.29 16.25
C ALA A 126 -7.06 9.46 15.39
N LEU A 127 -6.32 8.38 15.15
CA LEU A 127 -5.09 8.39 14.35
C LEU A 127 -5.35 8.21 12.84
N VAL A 128 -6.47 7.60 12.46
CA VAL A 128 -6.81 7.33 11.07
C VAL A 128 -7.67 8.48 10.54
N PRO A 129 -7.18 9.26 9.55
CA PRO A 129 -8.01 10.30 8.93
C PRO A 129 -9.27 9.67 8.33
N SER A 130 -10.42 10.35 8.47
CA SER A 130 -11.70 9.86 7.93
C SER A 130 -11.70 9.66 6.40
N SER A 131 -10.73 10.24 5.69
CA SER A 131 -10.50 10.07 4.25
C SER A 131 -9.82 8.74 3.89
N TYR A 132 -9.32 7.98 4.86
CA TYR A 132 -8.72 6.68 4.64
C TYR A 132 -9.84 5.65 4.45
N LEU A 133 -9.57 4.63 3.64
CA LEU A 133 -10.45 3.48 3.49
C LEU A 133 -9.66 2.28 3.97
N TRP A 134 -10.24 1.49 4.87
CA TRP A 134 -9.69 0.18 5.21
C TRP A 134 -10.49 -0.87 4.45
N ALA A 135 -9.86 -1.98 4.06
CA ALA A 135 -10.57 -3.12 3.50
C ALA A 135 -10.12 -4.39 4.20
N LEU A 136 -11.09 -5.28 4.43
CA LEU A 136 -10.83 -6.62 4.91
C LEU A 136 -11.03 -7.58 3.75
N HIS A 137 -9.96 -8.25 3.36
CA HIS A 137 -10.03 -9.33 2.38
C HIS A 137 -10.05 -10.67 3.11
N ARG A 138 -10.82 -11.60 2.56
CA ARG A 138 -10.83 -13.00 2.96
C ARG A 138 -10.73 -13.84 1.70
N ASP A 139 -9.94 -14.89 1.75
CA ASP A 139 -9.78 -15.80 0.61
C ASP A 139 -11.15 -16.35 0.18
N GLY A 140 -11.43 -16.31 -1.13
CA GLY A 140 -12.71 -16.74 -1.71
C GLY A 140 -13.86 -15.73 -1.59
N ALA A 141 -13.63 -14.54 -1.03
CA ALA A 141 -14.62 -13.46 -0.98
C ALA A 141 -14.15 -12.22 -1.75
N PRO A 142 -15.08 -11.43 -2.33
CA PRO A 142 -14.72 -10.15 -2.93
C PRO A 142 -14.18 -9.20 -1.86
N ASP A 143 -13.27 -8.32 -2.27
CA ASP A 143 -12.78 -7.23 -1.42
C ASP A 143 -13.94 -6.34 -0.96
N ARG A 144 -14.04 -6.11 0.35
CA ARG A 144 -15.06 -5.25 0.93
C ARG A 144 -14.40 -4.12 1.71
N PRO A 145 -14.71 -2.85 1.37
CA PRO A 145 -14.41 -1.73 2.25
C PRO A 145 -14.96 -2.01 3.64
N TRP A 146 -14.15 -1.75 4.65
CA TRP A 146 -14.58 -1.81 6.03
C TRP A 146 -15.54 -0.65 6.30
N PRO A 147 -16.76 -0.92 6.80
CA PRO A 147 -17.86 0.03 6.70
C PRO A 147 -17.78 1.20 7.69
N ARG A 148 -17.02 1.04 8.79
CA ARG A 148 -16.92 2.05 9.86
C ARG A 148 -15.49 2.16 10.37
N LEU A 149 -14.96 3.38 10.35
CA LEU A 149 -13.65 3.72 10.93
C LEU A 149 -13.78 4.49 12.24
N ASP A 150 -14.97 4.49 12.85
CA ASP A 150 -15.14 4.90 14.25
C ASP A 150 -14.54 3.85 15.20
N GLY A 151 -14.44 4.19 16.49
CA GLY A 151 -13.81 3.30 17.46
C GLY A 151 -14.48 1.94 17.55
N GLY A 152 -15.82 1.88 17.52
CA GLY A 152 -16.58 0.63 17.47
C GLY A 152 -16.24 -0.22 16.23
N GLY A 153 -16.22 0.40 15.05
CA GLY A 153 -15.87 -0.25 13.79
C GLY A 153 -14.44 -0.78 13.76
N LEU A 154 -13.46 -0.07 14.32
CA LEU A 154 -12.08 -0.55 14.40
C LEU A 154 -11.92 -1.69 15.43
N LYS A 155 -12.70 -1.71 16.51
CA LYS A 155 -12.75 -2.86 17.42
C LYS A 155 -13.27 -4.10 16.72
N GLU A 156 -14.37 -3.96 15.97
CA GLU A 156 -14.93 -5.05 15.16
C GLU A 156 -13.94 -5.53 14.09
N LEU A 157 -13.13 -4.63 13.53
CA LEU A 157 -12.08 -4.98 12.59
C LEU A 157 -11.01 -5.84 13.25
N GLY A 158 -10.58 -5.48 14.46
CA GLY A 158 -9.66 -6.27 15.27
C GLY A 158 -10.14 -7.72 15.43
N VAL A 159 -11.40 -7.90 15.84
CA VAL A 159 -12.04 -9.23 15.95
C VAL A 159 -12.06 -9.97 14.61
N ALA A 160 -12.37 -9.27 13.52
CA ALA A 160 -12.39 -9.89 12.19
C ALA A 160 -10.99 -10.30 11.72
N LEU A 161 -9.96 -9.54 12.06
CA LEU A 161 -8.56 -9.80 11.70
C LEU A 161 -7.98 -11.00 12.45
N GLU A 162 -8.48 -11.36 13.63
CA GLU A 162 -8.05 -12.58 14.35
C GLU A 162 -8.27 -13.87 13.52
N LYS A 163 -9.20 -13.85 12.56
CA LYS A 163 -9.49 -15.01 11.71
C LYS A 163 -8.30 -15.33 10.80
N LYS A 164 -7.90 -16.60 10.76
CA LYS A 164 -6.70 -17.10 10.06
C LYS A 164 -6.59 -16.61 8.62
N ASP A 165 -7.68 -16.65 7.84
CA ASP A 165 -7.68 -16.32 6.40
C ASP A 165 -7.98 -14.85 6.10
N SER A 166 -8.02 -14.00 7.12
CA SER A 166 -8.30 -12.57 6.95
C SER A 166 -7.02 -11.76 6.76
N ARG A 167 -7.06 -10.78 5.87
CA ARG A 167 -6.01 -9.78 5.69
C ARG A 167 -6.63 -8.39 5.66
N VAL A 168 -5.94 -7.42 6.26
CA VAL A 168 -6.32 -6.01 6.15
C VAL A 168 -5.36 -5.34 5.21
N GLY A 169 -5.89 -4.53 4.31
CA GLY A 169 -5.10 -3.64 3.49
C GLY A 169 -5.99 -2.53 2.96
N ARG A 170 -5.61 -1.27 3.13
CA ARG A 170 -5.91 -0.10 2.25
C ARG A 170 -5.58 1.22 2.96
N GLY A 171 -5.20 2.23 2.19
CA GLY A 171 -5.12 3.65 2.60
C GLY A 171 -5.94 4.51 1.63
N PRO A 172 -5.80 5.84 1.60
CA PRO A 172 -6.71 6.71 0.85
C PRO A 172 -6.73 6.34 -0.64
N PRO A 173 -7.89 6.36 -1.32
CA PRO A 173 -7.94 6.19 -2.77
C PRO A 173 -7.20 7.37 -3.42
N VAL A 174 -5.97 7.15 -3.87
CA VAL A 174 -5.27 8.20 -4.60
C VAL A 174 -5.66 8.12 -6.07
N ARG A 175 -6.79 8.75 -6.38
CA ARG A 175 -7.18 9.03 -7.77
C ARG A 175 -6.27 10.09 -8.37
N ALA A 176 -5.14 9.64 -8.93
CA ALA A 176 -4.26 10.27 -9.92
C ALA A 176 -4.15 11.83 -9.97
N THR A 177 -4.36 12.52 -8.86
CA THR A 177 -4.17 13.97 -8.73
C THR A 177 -3.56 14.30 -7.38
N GLY A 178 -2.22 14.27 -7.39
CA GLY A 178 -1.39 15.05 -6.48
C GLY A 178 -1.35 14.65 -5.01
N PRO A 179 -1.33 13.35 -4.62
CA PRO A 179 -0.82 13.06 -3.29
C PRO A 179 0.64 13.55 -3.22
N ARG A 180 1.07 13.95 -2.02
CA ARG A 180 2.48 14.22 -1.78
C ARG A 180 3.03 13.19 -0.81
N LEU A 181 3.99 12.38 -1.24
CA LEU A 181 4.77 11.52 -0.34
C LEU A 181 6.03 12.30 0.04
N GLY A 182 6.15 12.66 1.32
CA GLY A 182 7.27 13.43 1.83
C GLY A 182 7.44 14.80 1.16
N GLY A 183 6.34 15.49 0.84
CA GLY A 183 6.35 16.80 0.19
C GLY A 183 6.51 16.77 -1.33
N LYS A 184 6.83 15.61 -1.92
CA LYS A 184 6.97 15.40 -3.37
C LYS A 184 5.68 14.86 -3.98
N ARG A 185 5.30 15.41 -5.14
CA ARG A 185 4.14 14.96 -5.89
C ARG A 185 4.35 13.50 -6.36
N VAL A 186 3.41 12.60 -6.05
CA VAL A 186 3.53 11.18 -6.44
C VAL A 186 3.15 10.95 -7.90
N VAL A 187 2.42 11.88 -8.51
CA VAL A 187 2.03 11.87 -9.92
C VAL A 187 2.51 13.17 -10.55
N SER A 188 3.40 13.14 -11.53
CA SER A 188 4.07 14.34 -12.05
C SER A 188 3.15 15.28 -12.84
N GLN A 189 2.08 14.77 -13.46
CA GLN A 189 1.10 15.56 -14.24
C GLN A 189 -0.37 15.17 -13.92
N PRO A 190 -1.30 16.14 -13.82
CA PRO A 190 -2.72 15.85 -13.60
C PRO A 190 -3.37 15.25 -14.86
N ARG A 191 -4.11 14.13 -14.71
CA ARG A 191 -4.96 13.59 -15.79
C ARG A 191 -6.31 14.32 -15.85
N PRO A 192 -6.88 14.57 -17.04
CA PRO A 192 -8.06 15.43 -17.22
C PRO A 192 -9.37 14.95 -16.54
N ASN A 193 -9.42 13.76 -15.95
CA ASN A 193 -10.63 13.16 -15.35
C ASN A 193 -10.47 12.70 -13.88
N CYS A 194 -9.51 13.23 -13.11
CA CYS A 194 -9.31 12.82 -11.71
C CYS A 194 -9.43 14.00 -10.74
N ALA A 195 -10.23 13.83 -9.68
CA ALA A 195 -10.55 14.88 -8.70
C ALA A 195 -9.48 15.01 -7.60
N VAL A 196 -9.15 16.26 -7.27
CA VAL A 196 -8.02 16.71 -6.43
C VAL A 196 -8.16 16.30 -4.96
N GLY A 197 -7.12 15.70 -4.38
CA GLY A 197 -7.03 15.45 -2.93
C GLY A 197 -5.57 15.49 -2.44
N THR A 198 -5.32 16.27 -1.39
CA THR A 198 -4.00 16.33 -0.72
C THR A 198 -4.01 15.32 0.43
N ILE A 199 -2.99 14.47 0.51
CA ILE A 199 -2.78 13.55 1.66
C ILE A 199 -1.63 14.10 2.49
N PRO A 200 -1.86 14.52 3.74
CA PRO A 200 -0.79 14.69 4.70
C PRO A 200 -0.26 13.31 5.10
N ILE A 201 1.06 13.13 5.03
CA ILE A 201 1.73 12.03 5.71
C ILE A 201 2.42 12.67 6.88
N LEU A 202 1.93 12.28 8.07
CA LEU A 202 2.06 12.93 9.38
C LEU A 202 1.03 14.04 9.60
#